data_AF-A0A3D0UQ08-F1
#
_entry.id   AF-A0A3D0UQ08-F1
#
_cell.length_a   1.000
_cell.length_b   1.000
_cell.length_c   1.000
_cell.angle_alpha   90.00
_cell.angle_beta   90.00
_cell.angle_gamma   90.00
#
_symmetry.space_group_name_H-M   'P 1'
#
loop_
_entity.id
_entity.type
_entity.pdbx_description
1 polymer ?
#
loop_
_entity_poly.entity_id
_entity_poly.type
_entity_poly.pdbx_seq_one_letter_code
_entity_poly.pdbx_strand_id
1 'polypeptide(L)'
;MSEIEEEPIRITEEDIAEANRLSLSCPICASAVEKNTNSPSLRAVICANCQTLYHHTCWQQNGGKCATLGCGHEECYPYGTELGPRLTISYADLPKHVPKPALSPNGRSKELKAQEKRLQREAARKEFWRNLFDRIRRAIGWQ
;
A
#
# COMPACT_ATOMS: atom_id res chain seq x y z
N MET A 1 -3.10 32.87 12.11
CA MET A 1 -2.97 31.41 12.25
C MET A 1 -1.77 31.02 11.42
N SER A 2 -0.61 30.86 12.06
CA SER A 2 0.63 30.49 11.39
C SER A 2 0.57 29.00 11.05
N GLU A 3 0.59 28.66 9.77
CA GLU A 3 0.77 27.28 9.29
C GLU A 3 2.14 26.80 9.77
N ILE A 4 2.15 25.79 10.63
CA ILE A 4 3.37 25.08 11.00
C ILE A 4 3.63 24.13 9.83
N GLU A 5 4.62 24.47 8.99
CA GLU A 5 5.14 23.53 8.00
C GLU A 5 5.75 22.35 8.77
N GLU A 6 5.02 21.25 8.89
CA GLU A 6 5.54 20.01 9.46
C GLU A 6 6.72 19.55 8.60
N GLU A 7 7.87 19.32 9.25
CA GLU A 7 9.05 18.84 8.54
C GLU A 7 8.74 17.53 7.79
N PRO A 8 9.27 17.36 6.57
CA PRO A 8 9.04 16.14 5.81
C PRO A 8 9.58 14.93 6.58
N ILE A 9 8.73 13.91 6.74
CA ILE A 9 9.07 12.64 7.40
C ILE A 9 10.34 12.08 6.75
N ARG A 10 11.42 11.99 7.52
CA ARG A 10 12.68 11.38 7.09
C ARG A 10 12.68 9.92 7.52
N ILE A 11 12.49 9.02 6.57
CA ILE A 11 12.66 7.58 6.79
C ILE A 11 14.16 7.29 6.88
N THR A 12 14.63 6.88 8.05
CA THR A 12 16.02 6.53 8.34
C THR A 12 16.31 5.04 8.09
N GLU A 13 17.58 4.65 8.10
CA GLU A 13 17.96 3.23 8.03
C GLU A 13 17.44 2.45 9.24
N GLU A 14 17.42 3.06 10.43
CA GLU A 14 16.79 2.46 11.62
C GLU A 14 15.29 2.21 11.40
N ASP A 15 14.55 3.14 10.80
CA ASP A 15 13.11 2.99 10.53
C ASP A 15 12.86 1.83 9.55
N ILE A 16 13.70 1.69 8.53
CA ILE A 16 13.64 0.56 7.58
C ILE A 16 13.96 -0.75 8.30
N ALA A 17 15.00 -0.78 9.13
CA ALA A 17 15.39 -1.96 9.88
C ALA A 17 14.32 -2.36 10.91
N GLU A 18 13.62 -1.41 11.52
CA GLU A 18 12.51 -1.65 12.43
C GLU A 18 11.26 -2.11 11.68
N ALA A 19 10.90 -1.48 10.57
CA ALA A 19 9.80 -1.91 9.72
C ALA A 19 10.01 -3.33 9.18
N ASN A 20 11.22 -3.68 8.77
CA ASN A 20 11.55 -5.04 8.32
C ASN A 20 11.43 -6.06 9.46
N ARG A 21 11.89 -5.70 10.67
CA ARG A 21 11.71 -6.53 11.88
C ARG A 21 10.23 -6.77 12.21
N LEU A 22 9.37 -5.77 12.01
CA LEU A 22 7.93 -5.86 12.23
C LEU A 22 7.21 -6.64 11.11
N SER A 23 7.68 -6.50 9.87
CA SER A 23 7.05 -7.07 8.68
C SER A 23 7.20 -8.58 8.56
N LEU A 24 8.16 -9.19 9.27
CA LEU A 24 8.48 -10.61 9.17
C LEU A 24 8.10 -11.38 10.43
N SER A 25 6.87 -11.14 10.92
CA SER A 25 6.29 -11.85 12.05
C SER A 25 5.34 -12.97 11.60
N CYS A 26 5.38 -14.12 12.28
CA CYS A 26 4.43 -15.20 12.02
C CYS A 26 3.04 -14.79 12.53
N PRO A 27 1.97 -14.85 11.72
CA PRO A 27 0.61 -14.49 12.14
C PRO A 27 0.04 -15.32 13.29
N ILE A 28 0.64 -16.47 13.61
CA ILE A 28 0.13 -17.41 14.62
C ILE A 28 0.76 -17.13 15.99
N CYS A 29 2.08 -16.94 16.06
CA CYS A 29 2.80 -16.76 17.31
C CYS A 29 3.32 -15.33 17.51
N ALA A 30 3.06 -14.42 16.57
CA ALA A 30 3.51 -13.02 16.53
C ALA A 30 5.04 -12.82 16.66
N SER A 31 5.82 -13.90 16.61
CA SER A 31 7.28 -13.85 16.73
C SER A 31 7.92 -13.67 15.37
N ALA A 32 9.07 -12.98 15.34
CA ALA A 32 9.87 -12.82 14.13
C ALA A 32 10.25 -14.19 13.55
N VAL A 33 9.98 -14.40 12.27
CA VAL A 33 10.25 -15.69 11.60
C VAL A 33 11.74 -15.88 11.34
N GLU A 34 12.48 -14.79 11.21
CA GLU A 34 13.93 -14.79 10.98
C GLU A 34 14.75 -15.16 12.22
N LYS A 35 14.19 -14.93 13.41
CA LYS A 35 14.84 -15.24 14.68
C LYS A 35 14.49 -16.67 15.09
N ASN A 36 15.48 -17.44 15.54
CA ASN A 36 15.38 -18.86 15.94
C ASN A 36 15.28 -19.88 14.79
N THR A 37 15.96 -19.67 13.67
CA THR A 37 16.04 -20.64 12.55
C THR A 37 17.02 -21.80 12.77
N ASN A 38 17.67 -21.88 13.94
CA ASN A 38 18.69 -22.90 14.25
C ASN A 38 18.15 -24.34 14.31
N SER A 39 16.83 -24.51 14.36
CA SER A 39 16.17 -25.82 14.31
C SER A 39 15.39 -25.98 13.00
N PRO A 40 15.46 -27.14 12.33
CA PRO A 40 14.70 -27.40 11.10
C PRO A 40 13.18 -27.28 11.30
N SER A 41 12.67 -27.49 12.52
CA SER A 41 11.25 -27.30 12.86
C SER A 41 10.81 -25.82 12.85
N LEU A 42 11.73 -24.89 13.04
CA LEU A 42 11.49 -23.44 13.04
C LEU A 42 11.89 -22.77 11.72
N ARG A 43 12.17 -23.57 10.68
CA ARG A 43 12.44 -23.04 9.35
C ARG A 43 11.22 -22.25 8.85
N ALA A 44 11.48 -21.11 8.24
CA ALA A 44 10.44 -20.28 7.65
C ALA A 44 9.81 -20.96 6.42
N VAL A 45 8.49 -20.89 6.31
CA VAL A 45 7.71 -21.30 5.15
C VAL A 45 6.81 -20.16 4.68
N ILE A 46 6.47 -20.18 3.40
CA ILE A 46 5.64 -19.18 2.75
C ILE A 46 4.39 -19.87 2.19
N CYS A 47 3.22 -19.26 2.36
CA CYS A 47 1.98 -19.67 1.71
C CYS A 47 2.09 -19.54 0.18
N ALA A 48 1.74 -20.59 -0.57
CA ALA A 48 1.83 -20.60 -2.03
C ALA A 48 0.92 -19.57 -2.74
N ASN A 49 -0.14 -19.11 -2.07
CA ASN A 49 -1.09 -18.15 -2.63
C ASN A 49 -0.79 -16.70 -2.23
N CYS A 50 -0.88 -16.36 -0.94
CA CYS A 50 -0.78 -14.97 -0.47
C CYS A 50 0.63 -14.56 -0.04
N GLN A 51 1.61 -15.45 -0.17
CA GLN A 51 3.01 -15.23 0.18
C GLN A 51 3.27 -14.80 1.65
N THR A 52 2.31 -15.04 2.53
CA THR A 52 2.49 -14.77 3.97
C THR A 52 3.49 -15.76 4.58
N LEU A 53 4.33 -15.25 5.46
CA LEU A 53 5.42 -15.96 6.12
C LEU A 53 4.99 -16.61 7.43
N TYR A 54 5.47 -17.83 7.69
CA TYR A 54 5.18 -18.59 8.91
C TYR A 54 6.42 -19.36 9.38
N HIS A 55 6.48 -19.71 10.66
CA HIS A 55 7.31 -20.84 11.09
C HIS A 55 6.67 -22.15 10.62
N HIS A 56 7.47 -23.11 10.14
CA HIS A 56 6.96 -24.41 9.70
C HIS A 56 6.12 -25.11 10.78
N THR A 57 6.54 -25.06 12.04
CA THR A 57 5.77 -25.64 13.15
C THR A 57 4.41 -24.95 13.34
N CYS A 58 4.36 -23.62 13.25
CA CYS A 58 3.09 -22.89 13.37
C CYS A 58 2.13 -23.22 12.23
N TRP A 59 2.63 -23.37 11.00
CA TRP A 59 1.83 -23.83 9.85
C TRP A 59 1.19 -25.19 10.12
N GLN A 60 1.99 -26.16 10.59
CA GLN A 60 1.50 -27.50 10.92
C GLN A 60 0.49 -27.49 12.05
N GLN A 61 0.73 -26.70 13.11
CA GLN A 61 -0.20 -26.55 14.24
C GLN A 61 -1.55 -25.94 13.83
N ASN A 62 -1.58 -25.12 12.78
CA ASN A 62 -2.82 -24.58 12.22
C ASN A 62 -3.58 -25.58 11.32
N GLY A 63 -3.11 -26.83 11.23
CA GLY A 63 -3.68 -27.86 10.38
C GLY A 63 -3.17 -27.82 8.93
N GLY A 64 -1.98 -27.24 8.70
CA GLY A 64 -1.38 -27.22 7.38
C GLY A 64 -2.02 -26.22 6.41
N LYS A 65 -2.66 -25.16 6.93
CA LYS A 65 -3.36 -24.15 6.12
C LYS A 65 -2.98 -22.73 6.50
N CYS A 66 -3.16 -21.81 5.57
CA CYS A 66 -2.91 -20.39 5.77
C CYS A 66 -3.93 -19.77 6.73
N ALA A 67 -3.42 -19.08 7.76
CA ALA A 67 -4.24 -18.37 8.76
C ALA A 67 -4.64 -16.94 8.33
N THR A 68 -4.10 -16.43 7.21
CA THR A 68 -4.44 -15.10 6.70
C THR A 68 -5.91 -15.06 6.29
N LEU A 69 -6.64 -14.09 6.81
CA LEU A 69 -8.06 -13.89 6.52
C LEU A 69 -8.29 -13.84 5.00
N GLY A 70 -9.14 -14.74 4.49
CA GLY A 70 -9.49 -14.82 3.08
C GLY A 70 -8.54 -15.64 2.19
N CYS A 71 -7.47 -16.24 2.72
CA CYS A 71 -6.58 -17.10 1.95
C CYS A 71 -6.92 -18.59 2.11
N GLY A 72 -6.73 -19.16 3.32
CA GLY A 72 -7.06 -20.56 3.62
C GLY A 72 -6.31 -21.63 2.81
N HIS A 73 -5.30 -21.26 2.01
CA HIS A 73 -4.58 -22.17 1.13
C HIS A 73 -3.77 -23.22 1.91
N GLU A 74 -3.66 -24.44 1.38
CA GLU A 74 -3.08 -25.61 2.07
C GLU A 74 -1.63 -25.91 1.65
N GLU A 75 -1.15 -25.26 0.60
CA GLU A 75 0.22 -25.44 0.12
C GLU A 75 1.16 -24.35 0.66
N CYS A 76 2.33 -24.78 1.11
CA CYS A 76 3.42 -23.91 1.50
C CYS A 76 4.75 -24.42 0.93
N TYR A 77 5.71 -23.51 0.79
CA TYR A 77 7.07 -23.84 0.34
C TYR A 77 8.10 -23.21 1.29
N PRO A 78 9.33 -23.75 1.35
CA PRO A 78 10.36 -23.20 2.21
C PRO A 78 10.72 -21.77 1.80
N TYR A 79 10.84 -20.87 2.78
CA TYR A 79 11.36 -19.53 2.55
C TYR A 79 12.80 -19.61 2.01
N GLY A 80 13.12 -18.76 1.03
CA GLY A 80 14.44 -18.75 0.37
C GLY A 80 14.60 -19.76 -0.76
N THR A 81 13.57 -20.54 -1.09
CA THR A 81 13.55 -21.30 -2.35
C THR A 81 13.18 -20.34 -3.47
N GLU A 82 14.02 -20.21 -4.50
CA GLU A 82 13.68 -19.39 -5.66
C GLU A 82 12.50 -20.02 -6.39
N LEU A 83 11.33 -19.39 -6.31
CA LEU A 83 10.14 -19.82 -7.04
C LEU A 83 9.98 -18.98 -8.30
N GLY A 84 10.21 -19.63 -9.44
CA GLY A 84 9.82 -19.12 -10.75
C GLY A 84 10.71 -18.00 -11.31
N PRO A 85 10.38 -17.50 -12.50
CA PRO A 85 11.18 -16.48 -13.16
C PRO A 85 11.08 -15.16 -12.40
N ARG A 86 12.16 -14.80 -11.71
CA ARG A 86 12.31 -13.47 -11.10
C ARG A 86 12.35 -12.43 -12.22
N LEU A 87 11.50 -11.41 -12.14
CA LEU A 87 11.65 -10.22 -12.97
C LEU A 87 12.92 -9.49 -12.51
N THR A 88 14.03 -9.77 -13.18
CA THR A 88 15.30 -9.09 -12.96
C THR A 88 15.23 -7.75 -13.69
N ILE A 89 14.87 -6.69 -12.97
CA ILE A 89 14.98 -5.33 -13.50
C ILE A 89 16.47 -4.98 -13.48
N SER A 90 17.07 -4.91 -14.67
CA SER A 90 18.45 -4.45 -14.83
C SER A 90 18.48 -2.92 -14.81
N TYR A 91 19.66 -2.35 -14.57
CA TYR A 91 19.84 -0.90 -14.67
C TYR A 91 19.51 -0.35 -16.07
N ALA A 92 19.58 -1.19 -17.10
CA ALA A 92 19.23 -0.81 -18.48
C ALA A 92 17.70 -0.66 -18.69
N ASP A 93 16.89 -1.32 -17.85
CA ASP A 93 15.43 -1.28 -17.92
C ASP A 93 14.84 -0.04 -17.23
N LEU A 94 15.66 0.65 -16.42
CA LEU A 94 15.27 1.91 -15.82
C LEU A 94 15.18 2.99 -16.92
N PRO A 95 14.10 3.79 -16.95
CA PRO A 95 13.99 4.90 -17.89
C PRO A 95 15.14 5.88 -17.66
N LYS A 96 16.06 5.95 -18.63
CA LYS A 96 17.25 6.84 -18.60
C LYS A 96 16.90 8.32 -18.52
N HIS A 97 15.67 8.67 -18.88
CA HIS A 97 15.19 10.03 -18.89
C HIS A 97 13.86 10.12 -18.15
N VAL A 98 13.94 10.44 -16.87
CA VAL A 98 12.77 10.90 -16.12
C VAL A 98 12.50 12.34 -16.59
N PRO A 99 11.40 12.62 -17.31
CA PRO A 99 11.12 13.99 -17.74
C PRO A 99 11.03 14.89 -16.52
N LYS A 100 11.79 16.00 -16.52
CA LYS A 100 11.67 17.01 -15.47
C LYS A 100 10.19 17.40 -15.36
N PRO A 101 9.57 17.30 -14.18
CA PRO A 101 8.19 17.75 -14.03
C PRO A 101 8.16 19.23 -14.45
N ALA A 102 7.27 19.56 -15.39
CA ALA A 102 7.06 20.93 -15.82
C ALA A 102 6.33 21.68 -14.68
N LEU A 103 7.12 22.05 -13.68
CA LEU A 103 6.70 22.81 -12.51
C LEU A 103 6.40 24.23 -12.96
N SER A 104 5.19 24.72 -12.67
CA SER A 104 4.90 26.15 -12.75
C SER A 104 5.73 26.92 -11.72
N PRO A 105 5.80 28.25 -11.79
CA PRO A 105 6.53 29.08 -10.80
C PRO A 105 6.17 28.82 -9.33
N ASN A 106 5.03 28.19 -9.04
CA ASN A 106 4.57 27.84 -7.69
C ASN A 106 4.81 26.36 -7.35
N GLY A 107 5.73 25.66 -8.03
CA GLY A 107 6.06 24.26 -7.74
C GLY A 107 4.95 23.24 -8.06
N ARG A 108 3.93 23.61 -8.83
CA ARG A 108 2.80 22.72 -9.21
C ARG A 108 2.90 22.28 -10.67
N SER A 109 2.62 21.01 -10.96
CA SER A 109 2.57 20.52 -12.34
C SER A 109 1.41 21.14 -13.12
N LYS A 110 1.57 21.33 -14.44
CA LYS A 110 0.49 21.83 -15.32
C LYS A 110 -0.77 20.96 -15.26
N GLU A 111 -0.58 19.64 -15.09
CA GLU A 111 -1.67 18.67 -15.01
C GLU A 111 -2.52 18.86 -13.74
N LEU A 112 -1.89 19.06 -12.58
CA LEU A 112 -2.59 19.34 -11.32
C LEU A 112 -3.48 20.58 -11.43
N LYS A 113 -2.98 21.66 -12.04
CA LYS A 113 -3.77 22.89 -12.27
C LYS A 113 -4.95 22.66 -13.21
N ALA A 114 -4.78 21.83 -14.25
CA ALA A 114 -5.85 21.51 -15.18
C ALA A 114 -6.94 20.66 -14.51
N GLN A 115 -6.55 19.72 -13.65
CA GLN A 115 -7.46 18.87 -12.88
C GLN A 115 -8.22 19.67 -11.83
N GLU A 116 -7.57 20.55 -11.05
CA GLU A 116 -8.21 21.45 -10.09
C GLU A 116 -9.27 22.34 -10.77
N LYS A 117 -8.95 22.93 -11.93
CA LYS A 117 -9.92 23.73 -12.70
C LYS A 117 -11.13 22.94 -13.18
N ARG A 118 -10.95 21.66 -13.56
CA ARG A 118 -12.07 20.79 -13.91
C ARG A 118 -12.96 20.53 -12.70
N LEU A 119 -12.37 20.17 -11.57
CA LEU A 119 -13.11 19.92 -10.32
C LEU A 119 -13.86 21.17 -9.83
N GLN A 120 -13.25 22.36 -9.91
CA GLN A 120 -13.92 23.62 -9.58
C GLN A 120 -15.13 23.90 -10.48
N ARG A 121 -15.02 23.64 -11.78
CA ARG A 121 -16.15 23.79 -12.72
C ARG A 121 -17.28 22.80 -12.43
N GLU A 122 -16.93 21.56 -12.10
CA GLU A 122 -17.91 20.54 -11.74
C GLU A 122 -18.62 20.87 -10.41
N ALA A 123 -17.87 21.35 -9.41
CA ALA A 123 -18.42 21.82 -8.15
C ALA A 123 -19.36 23.01 -8.36
N ALA A 124 -18.92 24.05 -9.09
CA ALA A 124 -19.75 25.20 -9.41
C ALA A 124 -21.02 24.82 -10.18
N ARG A 125 -20.92 23.86 -11.10
CA ARG A 125 -22.09 23.33 -11.83
C ARG A 125 -23.05 22.62 -10.89
N LYS A 126 -22.56 21.77 -9.97
CA LYS A 126 -23.40 21.10 -8.97
C LYS A 126 -24.11 22.10 -8.05
N GLU A 127 -23.41 23.13 -7.60
CA GLU A 127 -24.01 24.19 -6.77
C GLU A 127 -25.05 25.01 -7.53
N PHE A 128 -24.81 25.31 -8.81
CA PHE A 128 -25.80 25.96 -9.67
C PHE A 128 -27.09 25.13 -9.77
N TRP A 129 -26.98 23.83 -10.05
CA TRP A 129 -28.15 22.95 -10.15
C TRP A 129 -28.87 22.81 -8.81
N ARG A 130 -28.15 22.66 -7.71
CA ARG A 130 -28.74 22.61 -6.35
C ARG A 130 -29.55 23.89 -6.06
N ASN A 131 -28.96 25.04 -6.32
CA ASN A 131 -29.62 26.34 -6.10
C ASN A 131 -30.83 26.55 -7.03
N LEU A 132 -30.77 26.06 -8.26
CA LEU A 132 -31.89 26.10 -9.21
C LEU A 132 -33.05 25.22 -8.73
N PHE A 133 -32.77 23.98 -8.32
CA PHE A 133 -33.78 23.08 -7.76
C PHE A 133 -34.39 23.63 -6.47
N ASP A 134 -33.60 24.20 -5.57
CA ASP A 134 -34.10 24.82 -4.33
C ASP A 134 -35.00 26.04 -4.60
N ARG A 135 -34.74 26.77 -5.70
CA ARG A 135 -35.61 27.87 -6.13
C ARG A 135 -36.92 27.37 -6.74
N ILE A 136 -36.87 26.35 -7.58
CA ILE A 136 -38.06 25.72 -8.17
C ILE A 136 -38.93 25.09 -7.07
N ARG A 137 -38.34 24.38 -6.11
CA ARG A 137 -39.07 23.78 -4.97
C ARG A 137 -39.80 24.84 -4.15
N ARG A 138 -39.15 25.98 -3.88
CA ARG A 138 -39.77 27.11 -3.18
C ARG A 138 -40.88 27.80 -3.99
N ALA A 139 -40.75 27.86 -5.31
CA ALA A 139 -41.76 28.46 -6.18
C ALA A 139 -43.03 27.61 -6.33
N ILE A 140 -42.91 26.28 -6.21
CA ILE A 140 -44.04 25.33 -6.39
C ILE A 140 -44.75 25.03 -5.06
N GLY A 141 -44.23 25.51 -3.91
CA GLY A 141 -44.91 25.40 -2.61
C GLY A 141 -44.99 23.96 -2.06
N TRP A 142 -44.08 23.06 -2.46
CA TRP A 142 -43.91 21.77 -1.80
C TRP A 142 -43.19 21.96 -0.46
N GLN A 143 -43.95 22.09 0.63
CA GLN A 143 -43.45 21.89 1.99
C GLN A 143 -43.08 20.43 2.21
#